data_AF-A0A535S1S2-F1
#
_entry.id   AF-A0A535S1S2-F1
#
_cell.length_a   1.000
_cell.length_b   1.000
_cell.length_c   1.000
_cell.angle_alpha   90.00
_cell.angle_beta   90.00
_cell.angle_gamma   90.00
#
_symmetry.space_group_name_H-M   'P 1'
#
loop_
_entity.id
_entity.type
_entity.pdbx_description
1 polymer ?
#
loop_
_entity_poly.entity_id
_entity_poly.type
_entity_poly.pdbx_seq_one_letter_code
_entity_poly.pdbx_strand_id
1 'polypeptide(L)'
;DVPMGRLDNPIIVPDVLSVLTYRRWTAQVKGLNAFPANQRPDNIEMLYYSYHIMVGLGTIFTAIMALACFMLWRRRLFTSRWMHWILFLAIPFPFIANIAGWFTTELGRQPWIAFGLLHTVNGSSTTISTGNVIFTLVGFAGMYLLLGLICVLLLVFEALQGPIAGEGEKQPQEAEGISDQIV
;
A
#
# COMPACT_ATOMS: atom_id res chain seq x y z
N ASP A 1 -7.94 -20.73 -21.00
CA ASP A 1 -9.29 -20.50 -21.58
C ASP A 1 -9.89 -19.16 -21.17
N VAL A 2 -9.13 -18.09 -21.43
CA VAL A 2 -9.44 -16.68 -21.14
C VAL A 2 -10.22 -15.89 -22.24
N PRO A 3 -10.84 -16.45 -23.31
CA PRO A 3 -11.61 -15.64 -24.26
C PRO A 3 -13.06 -15.32 -23.87
N MET A 4 -13.57 -15.78 -22.72
CA MET A 4 -15.02 -15.82 -22.42
C MET A 4 -15.51 -14.92 -21.29
N GLY A 5 -14.69 -13.98 -20.79
CA GLY A 5 -15.14 -12.99 -19.80
C GLY A 5 -15.73 -13.59 -18.52
N ARG A 6 -15.27 -14.79 -18.13
CA ARG A 6 -15.66 -15.49 -16.91
C ARG A 6 -14.54 -15.41 -15.89
N LEU A 7 -14.83 -14.81 -14.74
CA LEU A 7 -13.97 -14.88 -13.56
C LEU A 7 -13.96 -16.33 -13.07
N ASP A 8 -12.79 -16.95 -13.05
CA ASP A 8 -12.61 -18.24 -12.37
C ASP A 8 -12.66 -18.00 -10.85
N ASN A 9 -13.72 -18.51 -10.21
CA ASN A 9 -14.00 -18.47 -8.77
C ASN A 9 -14.25 -17.07 -8.15
N PRO A 10 -15.36 -16.38 -8.50
CA PRO A 10 -15.74 -15.15 -7.84
C PRO A 10 -16.26 -15.42 -6.42
N ILE A 11 -15.57 -14.86 -5.43
CA ILE A 11 -16.07 -14.68 -4.06
C ILE A 11 -17.12 -13.57 -4.11
N ILE A 12 -18.38 -13.98 -4.30
CA ILE A 12 -19.51 -13.06 -4.33
C ILE A 12 -19.93 -12.80 -2.89
N VAL A 13 -19.66 -11.60 -2.39
CA VAL A 13 -20.25 -11.12 -1.14
C VAL A 13 -21.51 -10.30 -1.49
N PRO A 14 -22.73 -10.82 -1.24
CA PRO A 14 -23.96 -10.13 -1.63
C PRO A 14 -24.16 -8.85 -0.79
N ASP A 15 -24.73 -7.82 -1.42
CA ASP A 15 -25.28 -6.58 -0.85
C ASP A 15 -24.37 -5.66 -0.02
N VAL A 16 -23.11 -6.04 0.26
CA VAL A 16 -22.15 -5.21 1.00
C VAL A 16 -21.90 -3.86 0.30
N LEU A 17 -21.80 -3.88 -1.03
CA LEU A 17 -21.65 -2.66 -1.85
C LEU A 17 -22.92 -1.80 -1.87
N SER A 18 -24.12 -2.39 -1.88
CA SER A 18 -25.38 -1.63 -1.86
C SER A 18 -25.54 -0.85 -0.54
N VAL A 19 -25.16 -1.47 0.57
CA VAL A 19 -25.22 -0.85 1.90
C VAL A 19 -24.15 0.22 2.09
N LEU A 20 -22.91 -0.02 1.64
CA LEU A 20 -21.83 0.98 1.73
C LEU A 20 -22.05 2.20 0.82
N THR A 21 -22.54 2.00 -0.41
CA THR A 21 -22.69 3.08 -1.40
C THR A 21 -24.01 3.83 -1.25
N TYR A 22 -25.13 3.13 -1.04
CA TYR A 22 -26.46 3.75 -1.03
C TYR A 22 -27.15 3.76 0.33
N ARG A 23 -26.52 3.16 1.36
CA ARG A 23 -27.08 3.03 2.72
C ARG A 23 -28.49 2.41 2.72
N ARG A 24 -28.79 1.60 1.70
CA ARG A 24 -30.06 0.92 1.43
C ARG A 24 -29.77 -0.48 0.93
N TRP A 25 -30.51 -1.47 1.41
CA TRP A 25 -30.32 -2.88 1.06
C TRP A 25 -30.75 -3.22 -0.38
N THR A 26 -31.50 -2.34 -1.05
CA THR A 26 -32.17 -2.61 -2.33
C THR A 26 -31.65 -1.80 -3.51
N ALA A 27 -30.54 -1.08 -3.36
CA ALA A 27 -30.01 -0.27 -4.45
C ALA A 27 -29.31 -1.16 -5.48
N GLN A 28 -29.89 -1.27 -6.67
CA GLN A 28 -29.34 -2.02 -7.79
C GLN A 28 -28.06 -1.35 -8.28
N VAL A 29 -26.91 -1.90 -7.90
CA VAL A 29 -25.61 -1.51 -8.45
C VAL A 29 -25.57 -1.97 -9.90
N LYS A 30 -25.45 -1.00 -10.82
CA LYS A 30 -25.46 -1.24 -12.26
C LYS A 30 -24.27 -2.14 -12.62
N GLY A 31 -24.56 -3.40 -12.97
CA GLY A 31 -23.52 -4.39 -13.29
C GLY A 31 -22.77 -4.06 -14.58
N LEU A 32 -21.58 -4.63 -14.73
CA LEU A 32 -20.67 -4.37 -15.86
C LEU A 32 -21.30 -4.64 -17.25
N ASN A 33 -22.29 -5.54 -17.30
CA ASN A 33 -23.05 -5.87 -18.51
C ASN A 33 -23.90 -4.71 -19.06
N ALA A 34 -24.21 -3.70 -18.23
CA ALA A 34 -25.00 -2.54 -18.64
C ALA A 34 -24.17 -1.44 -19.34
N PHE A 35 -22.84 -1.58 -19.38
CA PHE A 35 -21.94 -0.67 -20.08
C PHE A 35 -21.48 -1.29 -21.42
N PRO A 36 -21.35 -0.51 -22.50
CA PRO A 36 -20.90 -1.03 -23.80
C PRO A 36 -19.47 -1.59 -23.70
N ALA A 37 -19.18 -2.67 -24.43
CA ALA A 37 -17.91 -3.40 -24.35
C ALA A 37 -16.67 -2.50 -24.57
N ASN A 38 -16.78 -1.46 -25.39
CA ASN A 38 -15.71 -0.51 -25.70
C ASN A 38 -15.40 0.51 -24.57
N GLN A 39 -16.16 0.48 -23.47
CA GLN A 39 -15.94 1.35 -22.30
C GLN A 39 -15.56 0.55 -21.05
N ARG A 40 -15.46 -0.77 -21.16
CA ARG A 40 -15.09 -1.64 -20.05
C ARG A 40 -13.56 -1.68 -19.93
N PRO A 41 -13.01 -1.82 -18.72
CA PRO A 41 -11.61 -2.13 -18.56
C PRO A 41 -11.29 -3.48 -19.21
N ASP A 42 -10.17 -3.57 -19.93
CA ASP A 42 -9.77 -4.83 -20.58
C ASP A 42 -9.38 -5.93 -19.57
N ASN A 43 -8.90 -5.53 -18.38
CA ASN A 43 -8.33 -6.43 -17.37
C ASN A 43 -9.22 -6.55 -16.11
N ILE A 44 -10.45 -7.05 -16.27
CA ILE A 44 -11.45 -7.19 -15.20
C ILE A 44 -10.98 -8.16 -14.09
N GLU A 45 -10.27 -9.22 -14.45
CA GLU A 45 -9.79 -10.24 -13.52
C GLU A 45 -8.75 -9.67 -12.55
N MET A 46 -7.76 -8.95 -13.08
CA MET A 46 -6.73 -8.31 -12.28
C MET A 46 -7.33 -7.25 -11.34
N LEU A 47 -8.27 -6.45 -11.85
CA LEU A 47 -9.02 -5.48 -11.04
C LEU A 47 -9.76 -6.18 -9.88
N TYR A 48 -10.44 -7.29 -10.17
CA TYR A 48 -11.17 -8.07 -9.17
C TYR A 48 -10.22 -8.58 -8.08
N TYR A 49 -9.11 -9.22 -8.44
CA TYR A 49 -8.15 -9.75 -7.46
C TYR A 49 -7.45 -8.66 -6.65
N SER A 50 -7.01 -7.58 -7.30
CA SER A 50 -6.39 -6.44 -6.61
C SER A 50 -7.32 -5.80 -5.58
N TYR A 51 -8.61 -5.64 -5.92
CA TYR A 51 -9.61 -5.13 -5.00
C TYR A 51 -9.79 -6.04 -3.77
N HIS A 52 -9.92 -7.36 -4.00
CA HIS A 52 -10.10 -8.32 -2.91
C HIS A 52 -8.87 -8.41 -1.99
N ILE A 53 -7.66 -8.36 -2.55
CA ILE A 53 -6.42 -8.33 -1.77
C ILE A 53 -6.35 -7.05 -0.92
N MET A 54 -6.68 -5.89 -1.50
CA MET A 54 -6.69 -4.60 -0.81
C MET A 54 -7.66 -4.61 0.38
N VAL A 55 -8.92 -4.98 0.14
CA VAL A 55 -9.96 -5.00 1.18
C VAL A 55 -9.68 -6.10 2.22
N GLY A 56 -9.23 -7.27 1.79
CA GLY A 56 -8.85 -8.38 2.67
C GLY A 56 -7.73 -7.98 3.63
N LEU A 57 -6.64 -7.39 3.13
CA LEU A 57 -5.55 -6.92 4.00
C LEU A 57 -5.99 -5.76 4.91
N GLY A 58 -6.78 -4.80 4.39
CA GLY A 58 -7.28 -3.67 5.18
C GLY A 58 -8.17 -4.08 6.37
N THR A 59 -9.07 -5.06 6.16
CA THR A 59 -9.91 -5.60 7.22
C THR A 59 -9.09 -6.37 8.27
N ILE A 60 -8.10 -7.16 7.83
CA ILE A 60 -7.16 -7.85 8.73
C ILE A 60 -6.36 -6.85 9.58
N PHE A 61 -5.81 -5.78 8.98
CA PHE A 61 -5.09 -4.76 9.74
C PHE A 61 -5.98 -4.04 10.75
N THR A 62 -7.22 -3.75 10.38
CA THR A 62 -8.19 -3.14 11.30
C THR A 62 -8.45 -4.05 12.50
N ALA A 63 -8.62 -5.36 12.27
CA ALA A 63 -8.81 -6.35 13.32
C ALA A 63 -7.57 -6.48 14.22
N ILE A 64 -6.37 -6.55 13.64
CA ILE A 64 -5.10 -6.60 14.39
C ILE A 64 -4.94 -5.32 15.24
N MET A 65 -5.21 -4.15 14.68
CA MET A 65 -5.12 -2.87 15.38
C MET A 65 -6.13 -2.79 16.54
N ALA A 66 -7.37 -3.21 16.32
CA ALA A 66 -8.40 -3.25 17.35
C ALA A 66 -8.01 -4.21 18.50
N LEU A 67 -7.49 -5.39 18.18
CA LEU A 67 -7.02 -6.37 19.16
C LEU A 67 -5.79 -5.86 19.93
N ALA A 68 -4.83 -5.25 19.23
CA ALA A 68 -3.66 -4.65 19.85
C ALA A 68 -4.04 -3.50 20.81
N CYS A 69 -4.97 -2.63 20.39
CA CYS A 69 -5.49 -1.55 21.22
C CYS A 69 -6.23 -2.07 22.46
N PHE A 70 -7.06 -3.11 22.29
CA PHE A 70 -7.73 -3.77 23.41
C PHE A 70 -6.74 -4.40 24.41
N MET A 71 -5.68 -5.04 23.91
CA MET A 71 -4.67 -5.66 24.75
C MET A 71 -3.73 -4.65 25.42
N LEU A 72 -3.52 -3.49 24.78
CA LEU A 72 -2.86 -2.31 25.38
C LEU A 72 -3.69 -1.77 26.54
N TRP A 73 -5.00 -1.65 26.37
CA TRP A 73 -5.89 -1.20 27.45
C TRP A 73 -5.88 -2.15 28.66
N ARG A 74 -5.72 -3.47 28.42
CA ARG A 74 -5.53 -4.47 29.48
C ARG A 74 -4.09 -4.59 30.00
N ARG A 75 -3.15 -3.72 29.58
CA ARG A 75 -1.72 -3.72 29.94
C ARG A 75 -1.00 -5.06 29.69
N ARG A 76 -1.52 -5.94 28.82
CA ARG A 76 -0.96 -7.26 28.51
C ARG A 76 -0.24 -7.32 27.15
N LEU A 77 -0.14 -6.17 26.47
CA LEU A 77 0.48 -6.07 25.16
C LEU A 77 1.94 -6.56 25.18
N PHE A 78 2.74 -6.04 26.12
CA PHE A 78 4.16 -6.36 26.25
C PHE A 78 4.46 -7.79 26.70
N THR A 79 3.48 -8.49 27.28
CA THR A 79 3.68 -9.86 27.81
C THR A 79 3.45 -10.94 26.75
N SER A 80 2.70 -10.64 25.70
CA SER A 80 2.26 -11.65 24.72
C SER A 80 3.20 -11.67 23.50
N ARG A 81 4.13 -12.63 23.49
CA ARG A 81 5.09 -12.82 22.38
C ARG A 81 4.41 -13.08 21.02
N TRP A 82 3.25 -13.72 21.01
CA TRP A 82 2.50 -14.01 19.79
C TRP A 82 2.00 -12.75 19.07
N MET A 83 1.58 -11.72 19.83
CA MET A 83 1.12 -10.45 19.26
C MET A 83 2.26 -9.68 18.58
N HIS A 84 3.46 -9.70 19.17
CA HIS A 84 4.64 -9.06 18.58
C HIS A 84 5.06 -9.74 17.28
N TRP A 85 4.94 -11.07 17.20
CA TRP A 85 5.17 -11.82 15.96
C TRP A 85 4.20 -11.42 14.85
N ILE A 86 2.92 -11.25 15.17
CA ILE A 86 1.92 -10.78 14.20
C ILE A 86 2.23 -9.36 13.73
N LEU A 87 2.57 -8.45 14.66
CA LEU A 87 2.92 -7.07 14.33
C LEU A 87 4.18 -6.99 13.46
N PHE A 88 5.19 -7.80 13.76
CA PHE A 88 6.42 -7.88 12.97
C PHE A 88 6.13 -8.41 11.56
N LEU A 89 5.34 -9.48 11.48
CA LEU A 89 4.94 -10.06 10.19
C LEU A 89 4.05 -9.09 9.40
N ALA A 90 3.31 -8.19 10.05
CA ALA A 90 2.46 -7.20 9.40
C ALA A 90 3.23 -6.03 8.77
N ILE A 91 4.54 -5.89 8.94
CA ILE A 91 5.32 -4.77 8.37
C ILE A 91 5.32 -4.74 6.82
N PRO A 92 5.54 -5.84 6.09
CA PRO A 92 5.56 -5.82 4.61
C PRO A 92 4.16 -5.77 3.96
N PHE A 93 3.12 -6.27 4.62
CA PHE A 93 1.79 -6.39 4.00
C PHE A 93 1.13 -5.05 3.62
N PRO A 94 1.29 -3.94 4.38
CA PRO A 94 0.78 -2.63 3.99
C PRO A 94 1.32 -2.15 2.65
N PHE A 95 2.57 -2.49 2.30
CA PHE A 95 3.13 -2.14 0.99
C PHE A 95 2.37 -2.86 -0.13
N ILE A 96 2.09 -4.15 0.05
CA ILE A 96 1.31 -4.95 -0.91
C ILE A 96 -0.11 -4.39 -1.05
N ALA A 97 -0.75 -4.05 0.07
CA ALA A 97 -2.08 -3.47 0.07
C ALA A 97 -2.13 -2.12 -0.67
N ASN A 98 -1.11 -1.27 -0.47
CA ASN A 98 -1.00 0.01 -1.18
C ASN A 98 -0.83 -0.19 -2.70
N ILE A 99 0.06 -1.10 -3.10
CA ILE A 99 0.27 -1.42 -4.51
C ILE A 99 -1.03 -1.96 -5.13
N ALA A 100 -1.72 -2.86 -4.45
CA ALA A 100 -3.01 -3.40 -4.90
C ALA A 100 -4.10 -2.31 -5.02
N GLY A 101 -4.13 -1.34 -4.11
CA GLY A 101 -5.03 -0.19 -4.19
C GLY A 101 -4.75 0.72 -5.39
N TRP A 102 -3.46 0.97 -5.67
CA TRP A 102 -3.04 1.67 -6.89
C TRP A 102 -3.43 0.91 -8.16
N PHE A 103 -3.20 -0.40 -8.22
CA PHE A 103 -3.65 -1.22 -9.34
C PHE A 103 -5.17 -1.15 -9.52
N THR A 104 -5.93 -1.21 -8.42
CA THR A 104 -7.40 -1.16 -8.47
C THR A 104 -7.90 0.17 -9.06
N THR A 105 -7.32 1.29 -8.64
CA THR A 105 -7.72 2.61 -9.12
C THR A 105 -7.28 2.87 -10.57
N GLU A 106 -6.06 2.45 -10.93
CA GLU A 106 -5.52 2.71 -12.26
C GLU A 106 -6.15 1.78 -13.32
N LEU A 107 -6.29 0.49 -13.03
CA LEU A 107 -6.97 -0.46 -13.91
C LEU A 107 -8.47 -0.15 -14.02
N GLY A 108 -9.09 0.33 -12.94
CA GLY A 108 -10.50 0.74 -12.95
C GLY A 108 -10.77 1.98 -13.81
N ARG A 109 -9.74 2.79 -14.09
CA ARG A 109 -9.84 4.01 -14.90
C ARG A 109 -9.59 3.76 -16.40
N GLN A 110 -8.91 2.68 -16.76
CA GLN A 110 -8.80 2.26 -18.16
C GLN A 110 -10.19 2.01 -18.76
N PRO A 111 -10.51 2.44 -20.00
CA PRO A 111 -9.63 2.91 -21.07
C PRO A 111 -9.45 4.45 -21.17
N TRP A 112 -9.73 5.18 -20.09
CA TRP A 112 -9.73 6.64 -20.08
C TRP A 112 -8.53 7.20 -19.31
N ILE A 113 -7.86 8.21 -19.87
CA ILE A 113 -6.92 9.05 -19.11
C ILE A 113 -7.72 10.15 -18.39
N ALA A 114 -8.61 10.81 -19.13
CA ALA A 114 -9.58 11.76 -18.62
C ALA A 114 -10.97 11.35 -19.12
N PHE A 115 -11.88 11.06 -18.19
CA PHE A 115 -13.20 10.51 -18.51
C PHE A 115 -13.97 11.45 -19.44
N GLY A 116 -14.43 10.92 -20.58
CA GLY A 116 -15.20 11.67 -21.59
C GLY A 116 -14.37 12.63 -22.46
N LEU A 117 -13.06 12.72 -22.26
CA LEU A 117 -12.18 13.65 -22.98
C LEU A 117 -11.10 12.92 -23.79
N LEU A 118 -10.34 12.02 -23.16
CA LEU A 118 -9.16 11.43 -23.78
C LEU A 118 -8.98 9.96 -23.41
N HIS A 119 -8.93 9.12 -24.45
CA HIS A 119 -8.63 7.70 -24.33
C HIS A 119 -7.13 7.44 -24.22
N THR A 120 -6.75 6.40 -23.48
CA THR A 120 -5.35 5.98 -23.29
C THR A 120 -4.63 5.75 -24.62
N VAL A 121 -5.34 5.20 -25.62
CA VAL A 121 -4.79 4.94 -26.96
C VAL A 121 -4.40 6.19 -27.74
N ASN A 122 -4.99 7.35 -27.42
CA ASN A 122 -4.72 8.63 -28.07
C ASN A 122 -3.72 9.49 -27.27
N GLY A 123 -3.28 9.03 -26.11
CA GLY A 123 -2.36 9.77 -25.23
C GLY A 123 -0.87 9.57 -25.55
N SER A 124 -0.52 8.68 -26.48
CA SER A 124 0.88 8.41 -26.84
C SER A 124 1.40 9.39 -27.91
N SER A 125 2.52 10.04 -27.64
CA SER A 125 3.22 10.89 -28.61
C SER A 125 3.83 10.06 -29.74
N THR A 126 3.35 10.23 -30.96
CA THR A 126 3.86 9.57 -32.18
C THR A 126 5.21 10.11 -32.67
N THR A 127 5.69 11.21 -32.09
CA THR A 127 6.92 11.91 -32.52
C THR A 127 8.22 11.27 -32.00
N ILE A 128 8.15 10.39 -30.99
CA ILE A 128 9.33 9.82 -30.33
C ILE A 128 9.53 8.36 -30.73
N SER A 129 10.78 8.02 -31.08
CA SER A 129 11.17 6.63 -31.39
C SER A 129 10.99 5.73 -30.17
N THR A 130 10.37 4.57 -30.37
CA THR A 130 10.14 3.54 -29.33
C THR A 130 11.43 3.16 -28.59
N GLY A 131 12.58 3.18 -29.28
CA GLY A 131 13.88 2.89 -28.68
C GLY A 131 14.28 3.89 -27.59
N ASN A 132 14.01 5.18 -27.78
CA ASN A 132 14.32 6.21 -26.79
C ASN A 132 13.45 6.06 -25.54
N VAL A 133 12.18 5.70 -25.72
CA VAL A 133 11.23 5.49 -24.60
C VAL A 133 11.67 4.31 -23.74
N ILE A 134 12.04 3.19 -24.36
CA ILE A 134 12.50 2.01 -23.61
C ILE A 134 13.82 2.32 -22.88
N PHE A 135 14.75 3.02 -23.55
CA PHE A 135 16.02 3.39 -22.94
C PHE A 135 15.84 4.27 -21.70
N THR A 136 15.03 5.33 -21.79
CA THR A 136 14.77 6.20 -20.63
C THR A 136 13.97 5.48 -19.55
N LEU A 137 12.99 4.64 -19.92
CA LEU A 137 12.23 3.83 -18.97
C LEU A 137 13.12 2.89 -18.17
N VAL A 138 14.02 2.16 -18.84
CA VAL A 138 14.98 1.26 -18.18
C VAL A 138 15.96 2.07 -17.32
N GLY A 139 16.42 3.24 -17.81
CA GLY A 139 17.25 4.14 -17.03
C GLY A 139 16.59 4.60 -15.72
N PHE A 140 15.34 5.06 -15.79
CA PHE A 140 14.57 5.45 -14.60
C PHE A 140 14.26 4.26 -13.69
N ALA A 141 13.89 3.10 -14.26
CA ALA A 141 13.64 1.89 -13.50
C ALA A 141 14.89 1.44 -12.73
N GLY A 142 16.06 1.42 -13.39
CA GLY A 142 17.34 1.09 -12.76
C GLY A 142 17.74 2.07 -11.66
N MET A 143 17.54 3.37 -11.89
CA MET A 143 17.80 4.41 -10.90
C MET A 143 16.93 4.23 -9.65
N TYR A 144 15.62 4.01 -9.82
CA TYR A 144 14.71 3.77 -8.69
C TYR A 144 14.98 2.46 -7.97
N LEU A 145 15.40 1.41 -8.69
CA LEU A 145 15.82 0.15 -8.08
C LEU A 145 17.06 0.36 -7.21
N LEU A 146 18.09 1.05 -7.73
CA LEU A 146 19.31 1.35 -6.98
C LEU A 146 19.00 2.17 -5.72
N LEU A 147 18.20 3.24 -5.86
CA LEU A 147 17.81 4.09 -4.75
C LEU A 147 17.01 3.30 -3.70
N GLY A 148 16.04 2.48 -4.14
CA GLY A 148 15.25 1.61 -3.27
C GLY A 148 16.13 0.61 -2.51
N LEU A 149 17.10 -0.01 -3.18
CA LEU A 149 18.04 -0.94 -2.55
C LEU A 149 18.87 -0.25 -1.46
N ILE A 150 19.44 0.92 -1.76
CA ILE A 150 20.20 1.70 -0.78
C ILE A 150 19.33 2.07 0.43
N CYS A 151 18.10 2.54 0.20
CA CYS A 151 17.17 2.85 1.30
C CYS A 151 16.87 1.64 2.18
N VAL A 152 16.61 0.47 1.59
CA VAL A 152 16.34 -0.76 2.37
C VAL A 152 17.58 -1.18 3.16
N LEU A 153 18.77 -1.11 2.56
CA LEU A 153 20.03 -1.42 3.26
C LEU A 153 20.27 -0.48 4.43
N LEU A 154 20.05 0.83 4.25
CA LEU A 154 20.18 1.82 5.31
C LEU A 154 19.15 1.61 6.44
N LEU A 155 17.90 1.31 6.09
CA LEU A 155 16.86 1.00 7.07
C LEU A 155 17.20 -0.25 7.89
N VAL A 156 17.70 -1.30 7.24
CA VAL A 156 18.09 -2.54 7.93
C VAL A 156 19.33 -2.30 8.80
N PHE A 157 20.30 -1.55 8.29
CA PHE A 157 21.51 -1.18 9.04
C PHE A 157 21.15 -0.40 10.33
N GLU A 158 20.33 0.62 10.22
CA GLU A 158 19.87 1.43 11.36
C GLU A 158 19.01 0.60 12.32
N ALA A 159 18.10 -0.23 11.80
CA ALA A 159 17.26 -1.10 12.62
C ALA A 159 18.07 -2.14 13.42
N LEU A 160 19.23 -2.59 12.90
CA LEU A 160 20.14 -3.52 13.58
C LEU A 160 21.03 -2.84 14.61
N GLN A 161 21.43 -1.58 14.38
CA GLN A 161 22.23 -0.83 15.33
C GLN A 161 21.45 -0.50 16.61
N GLY A 162 20.12 -0.41 16.51
CA GLY A 162 19.26 -0.01 17.62
C GLY A 162 19.51 1.46 18.01
N PRO A 163 18.59 2.11 18.75
CA PRO A 163 18.81 3.47 19.20
C PRO A 163 20.13 3.56 19.97
N ILE A 164 21.13 4.27 19.43
CA ILE A 164 22.29 4.69 20.23
C ILE A 164 21.68 5.50 21.37
N ALA A 165 21.74 4.95 22.58
CA ALA A 165 21.24 5.60 23.77
C ALA A 165 21.95 6.94 23.93
N GLY A 166 21.27 8.02 23.50
CA GLY A 166 21.53 9.41 23.83
C GLY A 166 22.98 9.91 23.75
N GLU A 167 23.37 10.47 22.59
CA GLU A 167 24.24 11.67 22.61
C GLU A 167 23.41 12.91 22.99
N GLY A 168 22.72 12.84 24.13
CA GLY A 168 21.73 13.82 24.57
C GLY A 168 21.86 14.29 26.03
N GLU A 169 22.86 13.82 26.79
CA GLU A 169 23.21 14.39 28.09
C GLU A 169 24.73 14.41 28.30
N LYS A 170 25.41 15.39 27.70
CA LYS A 170 26.65 15.89 28.30
C LYS A 170 26.24 16.87 29.40
N GLN A 171 26.05 16.36 30.61
CA GLN A 171 25.99 17.21 31.81
C GLN A 171 27.31 18.01 31.92
N PRO A 172 27.28 19.34 32.11
CA PRO A 172 28.49 20.10 32.41
C PRO A 172 28.91 19.81 33.86
N GLN A 173 29.65 18.72 34.05
CA GLN A 173 30.12 18.25 35.34
C GLN A 173 31.62 18.54 35.46
N GLU A 174 32.03 19.82 35.39
CA GLU A 174 33.44 20.18 35.67
C GLU A 174 33.66 21.64 36.15
N ALA A 175 32.61 22.37 36.57
CA ALA A 175 32.76 23.75 37.06
C ALA A 175 32.44 23.95 38.55
N GLU A 176 32.19 22.89 39.32
CA GLU A 176 31.85 22.97 40.76
C GLU A 176 32.92 22.31 41.67
N GLY A 177 34.04 21.85 41.11
CA GLY A 177 35.14 21.24 41.88
C GLY A 177 36.32 22.18 42.18
N ILE A 178 36.36 23.38 41.58
CA ILE A 178 37.49 24.32 41.70
C ILE A 178 37.23 25.38 42.78
N SER A 179 35.96 25.65 43.15
CA SER A 179 35.64 26.65 44.17
C SER A 179 36.00 26.23 45.59
N ASP A 180 36.13 24.93 45.86
CA ASP A 180 36.40 24.37 47.20
C ASP A 180 37.91 24.17 47.49
N GLN A 181 38.77 24.56 46.55
CA GLN A 181 40.24 24.51 46.68
C GLN A 181 40.88 25.90 46.84
N ILE A 182 40.08 26.98 46.88
CA ILE A 182 40.59 28.37 46.90
C ILE A 182 40.05 29.20 48.10
N VAL A 183 39.36 28.59 49.09
CA VAL A 183 38.94 29.30 50.32
C VAL A 183 39.52 28.64 51.57
#